data_AF-A0A6V8D3Z3-F1
#
_entry.id   AF-A0A6V8D3Z3-F1
#
_cell.length_a   1.000
_cell.length_b   1.000
_cell.length_c   1.000
_cell.angle_alpha   90.00
_cell.angle_beta   90.00
_cell.angle_gamma   90.00
#
_symmetry.space_group_name_H-M   'P 1'
#
loop_
_entity.id
_entity.type
_entity.pdbx_description
1 polymer ?
#
loop_
_entity_poly.entity_id
_entity_poly.type
_entity_poly.pdbx_seq_one_letter_code
_entity_poly.pdbx_strand_id
1 'polypeptide(L)'
;MVFWIYRRIEKLNYDWRKPQSMNRHGITMSTTWVVDSNCFIHLGSMAQDNLLEDLRKSIPQGLYVTPGVHKEVRTVRFQRWKNKPNLLDKLNPILTTIAVDDGQIRGLAEQIGERAAPQDVDLSLMVLASKLSREGREV
;
A
#
# COMPACT_ATOMS: atom_id res chain seq x y z
N MET A 1 11.00 -6.54 -0.16
CA MET A 1 10.18 -5.37 0.20
C MET A 1 8.83 -5.75 0.81
N VAL A 2 8.13 -6.77 0.28
CA VAL A 2 6.88 -7.36 0.83
C VAL A 2 6.95 -7.75 2.33
N PHE A 3 8.10 -8.25 2.76
CA PHE A 3 8.37 -8.59 4.18
C PHE A 3 8.34 -7.38 5.12
N TRP A 4 8.46 -6.15 4.60
CA TRP A 4 8.59 -4.93 5.39
C TRP A 4 7.23 -4.43 5.90
N ILE A 5 6.18 -4.52 5.09
CA ILE A 5 4.80 -4.13 5.49
C ILE A 5 4.26 -5.09 6.56
N TYR A 6 4.43 -6.41 6.37
CA TYR A 6 3.95 -7.41 7.34
C TYR A 6 4.73 -7.33 8.67
N ARG A 7 6.07 -7.18 8.64
CA ARG A 7 6.87 -6.94 9.87
C ARG A 7 6.52 -5.63 10.56
N ARG A 8 6.14 -4.58 9.83
CA ARG A 8 5.74 -3.30 10.43
C ARG A 8 4.39 -3.45 11.13
N ILE A 9 3.42 -4.13 10.52
CA ILE A 9 2.11 -4.40 11.14
C ILE A 9 2.24 -5.34 12.36
N GLU A 10 3.07 -6.39 12.31
CA GLU A 10 3.37 -7.22 13.48
C GLU A 10 4.09 -6.45 14.60
N LYS A 11 5.06 -5.58 14.26
CA LYS A 11 5.70 -4.69 15.24
C LYS A 11 4.71 -3.72 15.87
N LEU A 12 3.78 -3.17 15.09
CA LEU A 12 2.72 -2.28 15.60
C LEU A 12 1.75 -3.01 16.55
N ASN A 13 1.54 -4.31 16.38
CA ASN A 13 0.77 -5.11 17.36
C ASN A 13 1.55 -5.44 18.64
N TYR A 14 2.89 -5.47 18.60
CA TYR A 14 3.73 -5.70 19.79
C TYR A 14 4.09 -4.44 20.57
N ASP A 15 4.06 -3.25 19.95
CA ASP A 15 4.55 -1.98 20.51
C ASP A 15 3.48 -1.15 21.28
N TRP A 16 2.43 -1.80 21.80
CA TRP A 16 1.44 -1.14 22.67
C TRP A 16 1.84 -1.14 24.16
N ARG A 17 3.00 -1.70 24.53
CA ARG A 17 3.45 -1.79 25.93
C ARG A 17 4.55 -0.79 26.33
N LYS A 18 4.91 0.17 25.48
CA LYS A 18 5.80 1.26 25.91
C LYS A 18 5.17 2.62 25.64
N PRO A 19 5.02 3.47 26.68
CA PRO A 19 4.65 4.86 26.46
C PRO A 19 5.83 5.56 25.76
N GLN A 20 5.73 5.82 24.46
CA GLN A 20 6.66 6.70 23.78
C GLN A 20 6.31 8.15 24.13
N SER A 21 7.30 8.82 24.72
CA SER A 21 7.32 10.19 25.21
C SER A 21 6.66 11.20 24.26
N MET A 22 5.82 12.06 24.85
CA MET A 22 5.23 13.26 24.26
C MET A 22 6.27 14.14 23.55
N ASN A 23 6.12 14.33 22.24
CA ASN A 23 6.65 15.51 21.56
C ASN A 23 5.51 16.51 21.36
N ARG A 24 5.68 17.67 21.99
CA ARG A 24 4.83 18.87 21.84
C ARG A 24 5.12 19.48 20.47
N HIS A 25 4.07 19.98 19.80
CA HIS A 25 3.95 20.42 18.39
C HIS A 25 3.41 19.32 17.46
N GLY A 26 2.10 19.06 17.58
CA GLY A 26 1.38 18.02 16.86
C GLY A 26 1.16 18.36 15.39
N ILE A 27 2.15 18.11 14.54
CA ILE A 27 1.89 17.60 13.20
C ILE A 27 1.87 16.09 13.36
N THR A 28 0.69 15.48 13.38
CA THR A 28 0.57 14.03 13.19
C THR A 28 1.06 13.73 11.77
N MET A 29 2.34 13.44 11.63
CA MET A 29 2.95 12.96 10.39
C MET A 29 2.26 11.65 10.04
N SER A 30 1.30 11.71 9.12
CA SER A 30 0.57 10.53 8.67
C SER A 30 1.37 9.87 7.57
N THR A 31 1.94 8.71 7.87
CA THR A 31 2.64 7.85 6.90
C THR A 31 1.69 7.52 5.74
N THR A 32 2.18 7.70 4.53
CA THR A 32 1.50 7.36 3.27
C THR A 32 1.90 5.95 2.87
N TRP A 33 0.93 5.10 2.56
CA TRP A 33 1.18 3.68 2.29
C TRP A 33 1.05 3.40 0.80
N VAL A 34 2.16 3.09 0.13
CA VAL A 34 2.14 2.54 -1.23
C VAL A 34 2.13 1.01 -1.16
N VAL A 35 1.16 0.37 -1.81
CA VAL A 35 0.88 -1.06 -1.60
C VAL A 35 0.98 -1.85 -2.92
N ASP A 36 1.68 -2.98 -2.86
CA ASP A 36 1.83 -3.91 -3.98
C ASP A 36 0.68 -4.93 -4.09
N SER A 37 0.63 -5.65 -5.20
CA SER A 37 -0.36 -6.71 -5.44
C SER A 37 -0.20 -7.89 -4.48
N ASN A 38 1.04 -8.25 -4.13
CA ASN A 38 1.34 -9.34 -3.20
C ASN A 38 0.70 -9.11 -1.82
N CYS A 39 0.75 -7.88 -1.32
CA CYS A 39 0.12 -7.50 -0.06
C CYS A 39 -1.39 -7.71 -0.11
N PHE A 40 -2.05 -7.35 -1.22
CA PHE A 40 -3.49 -7.61 -1.38
C PHE A 40 -3.80 -9.11 -1.49
N ILE A 41 -2.97 -9.89 -2.20
CA ILE A 41 -3.14 -11.35 -2.27
C ILE A 41 -3.08 -11.97 -0.86
N HIS A 42 -2.09 -11.57 -0.06
CA HIS A 42 -1.95 -12.01 1.32
C HIS A 42 -3.12 -11.57 2.19
N LEU A 43 -3.52 -10.31 2.08
CA LEU A 43 -4.64 -9.73 2.81
C LEU A 43 -5.95 -10.47 2.48
N GLY A 44 -6.22 -10.76 1.20
CA GLY A 44 -7.36 -11.57 0.77
C GLY A 44 -7.36 -12.98 1.37
N SER A 45 -6.19 -13.58 1.57
CA SER A 45 -6.08 -14.93 2.16
C SER A 45 -6.25 -14.98 3.69
N MET A 46 -5.85 -13.93 4.41
CA MET A 46 -5.69 -13.97 5.87
C MET A 46 -6.61 -13.04 6.67
N ALA A 47 -7.13 -11.99 6.05
CA ALA A 47 -7.86 -10.94 6.75
C ALA A 47 -9.19 -11.43 7.34
N GLN A 48 -9.53 -10.88 8.51
CA GLN A 48 -10.80 -11.07 9.19
C GLN A 48 -11.79 -9.95 8.83
N ASP A 49 -13.08 -10.16 9.12
CA ASP A 49 -14.21 -9.34 8.67
C ASP A 49 -14.15 -7.88 9.15
N ASN A 50 -13.36 -7.58 10.20
CA ASN A 50 -13.14 -6.24 10.75
C ASN A 50 -12.02 -5.44 10.08
N LEU A 51 -11.25 -6.02 9.15
CA LEU A 51 -10.06 -5.40 8.57
C LEU A 51 -10.32 -3.97 8.06
N LEU A 52 -11.42 -3.72 7.36
CA LEU A 52 -11.68 -2.42 6.74
C LEU A 52 -11.80 -1.30 7.79
N GLU A 53 -12.43 -1.60 8.92
CA GLU A 53 -12.58 -0.65 10.03
C GLU A 53 -11.24 -0.38 10.73
N ASP A 54 -10.41 -1.40 10.85
CA ASP A 54 -9.06 -1.26 11.41
C ASP A 54 -8.17 -0.42 10.48
N LEU A 55 -8.20 -0.68 9.17
CA LEU A 55 -7.44 0.08 8.18
C LEU A 55 -7.87 1.55 8.12
N ARG A 56 -9.17 1.85 8.22
CA ARG A 56 -9.67 3.24 8.25
C ARG A 56 -9.17 4.02 9.47
N LYS A 57 -9.08 3.36 10.62
CA LYS A 57 -8.58 3.97 11.85
C LYS A 57 -7.07 4.16 11.82
N SER A 58 -6.34 3.17 11.33
CA SER A 58 -4.88 3.19 11.31
C SER A 58 -4.28 3.99 10.15
N ILE A 59 -4.98 4.06 9.02
CA ILE A 59 -4.49 4.68 7.77
C ILE A 59 -5.56 5.63 7.22
N PRO A 60 -5.76 6.80 7.85
CA PRO A 60 -6.81 7.73 7.46
C PRO A 60 -6.62 8.31 6.05
N GLN A 61 -5.39 8.35 5.55
CA GLN A 61 -5.08 8.78 4.18
C GLN A 61 -5.32 7.68 3.12
N GLY A 62 -5.64 6.46 3.55
CA GLY A 62 -5.82 5.32 2.68
C GLY A 62 -4.53 4.72 2.12
N LEU A 63 -4.70 3.78 1.20
CA LEU A 63 -3.66 3.02 0.53
C LEU A 63 -3.51 3.56 -0.90
N TYR A 64 -2.27 3.79 -1.32
CA TYR A 64 -1.92 4.31 -2.64
C TYR A 64 -1.43 3.19 -3.53
N VAL A 65 -1.97 3.11 -4.75
CA VAL A 65 -1.65 2.06 -5.72
C VAL A 65 -1.56 2.64 -7.13
N THR A 66 -0.93 1.90 -8.04
CA THR A 66 -0.99 2.19 -9.48
C THR A 66 -2.10 1.36 -10.16
N PRO A 67 -2.57 1.78 -11.36
CA PRO A 67 -3.58 1.01 -12.10
C PRO A 67 -3.17 -0.43 -12.43
N GLY A 68 -1.86 -0.71 -12.52
CA GLY A 68 -1.33 -2.05 -12.74
C GLY A 68 -1.74 -3.04 -11.64
N VAL A 69 -1.71 -2.59 -10.38
CA VAL A 69 -2.08 -3.41 -9.21
C VAL A 69 -3.53 -3.91 -9.31
N HIS A 70 -4.45 -3.07 -9.79
CA HIS A 70 -5.86 -3.47 -9.98
C HIS A 70 -6.02 -4.64 -10.94
N LYS A 71 -5.19 -4.71 -11.99
CA LYS A 71 -5.23 -5.82 -12.95
C LYS A 71 -4.75 -7.12 -12.30
N GLU A 72 -3.68 -7.06 -11.53
CA GLU A 72 -3.08 -8.22 -10.85
C GLU A 72 -4.00 -8.80 -9.77
N VAL A 73 -4.72 -7.94 -9.04
CA VAL A 73 -5.54 -8.37 -7.90
C VAL A 73 -7.04 -8.47 -8.22
N ARG A 74 -7.43 -8.29 -9.50
CA ARG A 74 -8.83 -8.25 -9.96
C ARG A 74 -9.68 -9.41 -9.47
N THR A 75 -9.11 -10.61 -9.40
CA THR A 75 -9.82 -11.84 -9.03
C THR A 75 -9.68 -12.20 -7.54
N VAL A 76 -8.89 -11.45 -6.78
CA VAL A 76 -8.63 -11.73 -5.37
C VAL A 76 -9.90 -11.51 -4.54
N ARG A 77 -10.17 -12.44 -3.64
CA ARG A 77 -11.33 -12.45 -2.75
C ARG A 77 -10.90 -12.72 -1.32
N PHE A 78 -11.66 -12.19 -0.36
CA PHE A 78 -11.48 -12.47 1.06
C PHE A 78 -11.88 -13.91 1.38
N GLN A 79 -10.91 -14.82 1.55
CA GLN A 79 -11.17 -16.25 1.68
C GLN A 79 -11.79 -16.64 3.03
N ARG A 80 -11.52 -15.85 4.09
CA ARG A 80 -12.00 -16.10 5.44
C ARG A 80 -13.35 -15.43 5.75
N TRP A 81 -13.78 -14.50 4.90
CA TRP A 81 -15.04 -13.78 5.08
C TRP A 81 -16.22 -14.59 4.57
N LYS A 82 -17.40 -14.39 5.17
CA LYS A 82 -18.64 -14.96 4.64
C LYS A 82 -18.90 -14.44 3.22
N ASN A 83 -19.31 -15.32 2.31
CA ASN A 83 -19.59 -15.05 0.88
C ASN A 83 -18.38 -14.64 0.02
N LYS A 84 -17.16 -14.64 0.59
CA LYS A 84 -15.91 -14.38 -0.12
C LYS A 84 -16.00 -13.19 -1.10
N PRO A 85 -16.31 -11.99 -0.59
CA PRO A 85 -16.44 -10.81 -1.43
C PRO A 85 -15.13 -10.50 -2.15
N ASN A 86 -15.22 -9.82 -3.29
CA ASN A 86 -14.06 -9.34 -4.01
C ASN A 86 -13.28 -8.33 -3.14
N LEU A 87 -11.95 -8.42 -3.20
CA LEU A 87 -11.06 -7.59 -2.40
C LEU A 87 -11.15 -6.12 -2.79
N LEU A 88 -11.08 -5.81 -4.08
CA LEU A 88 -11.10 -4.44 -4.58
C LEU A 88 -12.43 -3.76 -4.25
N ASP A 89 -13.55 -4.47 -4.42
CA ASP A 89 -14.88 -3.92 -4.10
C ASP A 89 -14.99 -3.44 -2.64
N LYS A 90 -14.34 -4.15 -1.71
CA LYS A 90 -14.36 -3.82 -0.27
C LYS A 90 -13.33 -2.77 0.12
N LEU A 91 -12.15 -2.77 -0.51
CA LEU A 91 -11.09 -1.82 -0.21
C LEU A 91 -11.22 -0.51 -0.99
N ASN A 92 -12.07 -0.44 -2.01
CA ASN A 92 -12.30 0.77 -2.82
C ASN A 92 -12.47 2.07 -1.99
N PRO A 93 -13.18 2.09 -0.85
CA PRO A 93 -13.33 3.32 -0.06
C PRO A 93 -12.04 3.85 0.57
N ILE A 94 -10.98 3.04 0.64
CA ILE A 94 -9.68 3.42 1.20
C ILE A 94 -8.56 3.35 0.18
N LEU A 95 -8.85 3.03 -1.09
CA LEU A 95 -7.85 2.93 -2.15
C LEU A 95 -7.81 4.23 -2.94
N THR A 96 -6.62 4.82 -3.03
CA THR A 96 -6.32 5.94 -3.92
C THR A 96 -5.45 5.43 -5.06
N THR A 97 -5.96 5.52 -6.28
CA THR A 97 -5.22 5.07 -7.48
C THR A 97 -4.59 6.26 -8.17
N ILE A 98 -3.27 6.23 -8.34
CA ILE A 98 -2.52 7.28 -9.03
C ILE A 98 -1.85 6.68 -10.26
N ALA A 99 -2.21 7.20 -11.43
CA ALA A 99 -1.52 6.87 -12.66
C ALA A 99 -0.12 7.53 -12.67
N VAL A 100 0.85 6.77 -13.18
CA VAL A 100 2.22 7.21 -13.37
C VAL A 100 2.51 7.21 -14.87
N ASP A 101 3.30 8.18 -15.33
CA ASP A 101 3.65 8.29 -16.74
C ASP A 101 4.67 7.21 -17.16
N ASP A 102 4.43 6.59 -18.32
CA ASP A 102 5.28 5.54 -18.90
C ASP A 102 6.74 6.00 -19.10
N GLY A 103 6.94 7.29 -19.40
CA GLY A 103 8.27 7.88 -19.53
C GLY A 103 9.02 7.92 -18.20
N GLN A 104 8.32 8.15 -17.09
CA GLN A 104 8.93 8.07 -15.76
C GLN A 104 9.33 6.64 -15.37
N ILE A 105 8.50 5.65 -15.76
CA ILE A 105 8.79 4.23 -15.52
C ILE A 105 10.03 3.81 -16.31
N ARG A 106 10.11 4.16 -17.60
CA ARG A 106 11.27 3.88 -18.46
C ARG A 106 12.52 4.59 -17.98
N GLY A 107 12.42 5.87 -17.62
CA GLY A 107 13.55 6.63 -17.11
C GLY A 107 14.13 6.03 -15.83
N LEU A 108 13.26 5.57 -14.92
CA LEU A 108 13.72 4.85 -13.72
C LEU A 108 14.38 3.51 -14.09
N ALA A 109 13.80 2.74 -15.01
CA ALA A 109 14.33 1.46 -15.48
C ALA A 109 15.75 1.61 -16.07
N GLU A 110 15.94 2.61 -16.93
CA GLU A 110 17.24 2.94 -17.52
C GLU A 110 18.28 3.32 -16.46
N GLN A 111 17.88 4.10 -15.45
CA GLN A 111 18.77 4.52 -14.37
C GLN A 111 19.24 3.34 -13.50
N ILE A 112 18.38 2.35 -13.26
CA ILE A 112 18.73 1.16 -12.48
C ILE A 112 19.35 0.03 -13.32
N GLY A 113 19.49 0.24 -14.64
CA GLY A 113 20.06 -0.74 -15.57
C GLY A 113 19.13 -1.91 -15.89
N GLU A 114 17.83 -1.79 -15.61
CA GLU A 114 16.83 -2.83 -15.86
C GLU A 114 16.16 -2.62 -17.23
N ARG A 115 15.91 -3.72 -17.94
CA ARG A 115 15.06 -3.71 -19.14
C ARG A 115 13.61 -3.86 -18.72
N ALA A 116 13.00 -2.78 -18.25
CA ALA A 116 11.61 -2.85 -17.83
C ALA A 116 10.63 -2.56 -18.96
N ALA A 117 9.49 -3.25 -18.92
CA ALA A 117 8.37 -2.91 -19.76
C ALA A 117 7.75 -1.57 -19.29
N PRO A 118 7.19 -0.75 -20.19
CA PRO A 118 6.50 0.50 -19.82
C PRO A 118 5.34 0.31 -18.82
N GLN A 119 4.85 -0.93 -18.68
CA GLN A 119 3.74 -1.32 -17.82
C GLN A 119 4.18 -2.15 -16.60
N ASP A 120 5.48 -2.12 -16.27
CA ASP A 120 5.99 -2.82 -15.10
C ASP A 120 5.37 -2.26 -13.82
N VAL A 121 4.61 -3.11 -13.13
CA VAL A 121 3.83 -2.71 -11.95
C VAL A 121 4.76 -2.37 -10.79
N ASP A 122 5.84 -3.11 -10.60
CA ASP A 122 6.80 -2.88 -9.52
C ASP A 122 7.51 -1.54 -9.69
N LEU A 123 7.97 -1.23 -10.91
CA LEU A 123 8.57 0.08 -11.19
C LEU A 123 7.55 1.21 -11.08
N SER A 124 6.31 1.00 -11.52
CA SER A 124 5.26 2.02 -11.38
C SER A 124 5.02 2.38 -9.90
N LEU A 125 5.07 1.40 -8.99
CA LEU A 125 4.94 1.62 -7.55
C LEU A 125 6.15 2.35 -6.97
N MET A 126 7.36 2.05 -7.45
CA MET A 126 8.58 2.78 -7.06
C MET A 126 8.51 4.25 -7.47
N VAL A 127 8.08 4.54 -8.69
CA VAL A 127 7.90 5.92 -9.16
C VAL A 127 6.81 6.64 -8.37
N LEU A 128 5.70 5.95 -8.06
CA LEU A 128 4.64 6.50 -7.21
C LEU A 128 5.16 6.88 -5.82
N ALA A 129 5.91 6.00 -5.17
CA ALA A 129 6.52 6.26 -3.87
C ALA A 129 7.47 7.47 -3.92
N SER A 130 8.32 7.54 -4.95
CA SER A 130 9.22 8.67 -5.17
C SER A 130 8.46 9.98 -5.37
N LYS A 131 7.36 9.97 -6.14
CA LYS A 131 6.50 11.14 -6.36
C LYS A 131 5.89 11.63 -5.04
N LEU A 132 5.30 10.74 -4.26
CA LEU A 132 4.67 11.07 -2.98
C LEU A 132 5.72 11.62 -1.98
N SER A 133 6.93 11.05 -1.96
CA SER A 133 8.03 11.55 -1.15
C SER A 133 8.44 12.98 -1.55
N ARG A 134 8.53 13.27 -2.85
CA ARG A 134 8.84 14.63 -3.36
C ARG A 134 7.73 15.65 -3.06
N GLU A 135 6.49 15.21 -2.91
CA GLU A 135 5.37 16.04 -2.45
C GLU A 135 5.41 16.31 -0.93
N GLY A 136 6.45 15.85 -0.23
CA GLY A 136 6.62 16.05 1.22
C GLY A 136 5.87 15.04 2.08
N ARG A 137 5.33 13.96 1.50
CA ARG A 137 4.72 12.88 2.24
C ARG A 137 5.80 11.93 2.78
N GLU A 138 5.61 11.43 4.00
CA GLU A 138 6.39 10.30 4.48
C GLU A 138 5.83 9.02 3.85
N VAL A 139 6.67 8.23 3.17
CA VAL A 139 6.31 7.00 2.44
C VAL A 139 7.13 5.83 2.94
#